data_AF-A0A1A2LIR3-F1
#
_entry.id   AF-A0A1A2LIR3-F1
#
_cell.length_a   1.000
_cell.length_b   1.000
_cell.length_c   1.000
_cell.angle_alpha   90.00
_cell.angle_beta   90.00
_cell.angle_gamma   90.00
#
_symmetry.space_group_name_H-M   'P 1'
#
loop_
_entity.id
_entity.type
_entity.pdbx_description
1 polymer ?
#
loop_
_entity_poly.entity_id
_entity_poly.type
_entity_poly.pdbx_seq_one_letter_code
_entity_poly.pdbx_strand_id
1 'polypeptide(L)'
;MPEAVSDGLFDLPGAPPTSDHALGVSAGAPLAVRMRPASLDEVVGQEHLLAPGSPLRRLVEGSGVASAILYGPPGSGKTTLAALISQATGRRFEALSALSAGVKDVRAVIDTARHALLRGEQTVLFIDEVHRFSKTQQDALLSAVENRVVLLVAATTENPSFSVVAPLLSRSLILQLRPLGAGDIRTVVQRAIDDPRGLDGRVAVSPEAVDLLVQLAAGDARRALTALEVAAESAQAAGDSVSVETIEQSLDKAAVRYDRDGDQHYDVISAFIKSVRGSDVDAALHYLARMLVAGEDPRFLARRLMILASEDIGMADPSALQIAVAAAQTVQLIGMPEAQLTLAHATIHLATAPKSNSVTTALAAAMDDVRAGKAGLVPPHLRDGHYSGAAALGHAQGYQYSHNDPDGVVAQQYPPDELVGVDYYRPTGRGGEREMAGRLERLRAIIRRKRGR
;
A
#
# COMPACT_ATOMS: atom_id res chain seq x y z
N MET A 1 -20.83 -47.35 -44.31
CA MET A 1 -20.17 -47.96 -43.13
C MET A 1 -18.76 -47.39 -43.01
N PRO A 2 -18.30 -47.01 -41.81
CA PRO A 2 -18.99 -46.25 -40.79
C PRO A 2 -18.19 -45.01 -40.33
N GLU A 3 -18.80 -44.33 -39.37
CA GLU A 3 -18.41 -43.18 -38.57
C GLU A 3 -16.97 -43.17 -38.02
N ALA A 4 -16.46 -41.97 -37.81
CA ALA A 4 -15.65 -41.66 -36.64
C ALA A 4 -16.23 -40.41 -35.97
N VAL A 5 -17.04 -40.65 -34.95
CA VAL A 5 -17.47 -39.69 -33.94
C VAL A 5 -16.27 -39.37 -33.06
N SER A 6 -16.03 -38.10 -32.78
CA SER A 6 -15.19 -37.65 -31.67
C SER A 6 -15.98 -36.59 -30.91
N ASP A 7 -16.63 -37.03 -29.84
CA ASP A 7 -17.33 -36.20 -28.87
C ASP A 7 -16.35 -35.28 -28.13
N GLY A 8 -16.49 -33.98 -28.38
CA GLY A 8 -15.96 -32.90 -27.55
C GLY A 8 -17.10 -31.97 -27.15
N LEU A 9 -17.60 -32.12 -25.92
CA LEU A 9 -18.80 -31.47 -25.38
C LEU A 9 -18.66 -29.95 -25.10
N PHE A 10 -17.69 -29.24 -25.70
CA PHE A 10 -17.45 -27.81 -25.42
C PHE A 10 -17.03 -26.95 -26.63
N ASP A 11 -17.43 -27.28 -27.86
CA ASP A 11 -17.28 -26.35 -29.00
C ASP A 11 -18.48 -25.41 -29.10
N LEU A 12 -18.32 -24.18 -28.59
CA LEU A 12 -19.20 -23.04 -28.91
C LEU A 12 -18.64 -22.28 -30.13
N PRO A 13 -19.42 -22.06 -31.20
CA PRO A 13 -18.95 -21.34 -32.37
C PRO A 13 -19.01 -19.82 -32.18
N GLY A 14 -17.92 -19.14 -32.56
CA GLY A 14 -17.94 -17.73 -32.97
C GLY A 14 -17.53 -16.71 -31.91
N ALA A 15 -16.25 -16.66 -31.55
CA ALA A 15 -15.64 -15.41 -31.13
C ALA A 15 -15.16 -14.65 -32.39
N PRO A 16 -15.60 -13.40 -32.64
CA PRO A 16 -15.07 -12.63 -33.75
C PRO A 16 -13.59 -12.29 -33.49
N PRO A 17 -12.77 -12.16 -34.55
CA PRO A 17 -11.36 -11.85 -34.40
C PRO A 17 -11.23 -10.45 -33.77
N THR A 18 -10.49 -10.37 -32.66
CA THR A 18 -10.13 -9.09 -32.05
C THR A 18 -9.06 -8.43 -32.89
N SER A 19 -9.49 -7.68 -33.90
CA SER A 19 -8.68 -6.67 -34.56
C SER A 19 -9.43 -5.35 -34.57
N ASP A 20 -8.77 -4.37 -33.95
CA ASP A 20 -8.77 -2.94 -34.27
C ASP A 20 -9.56 -1.96 -33.39
N HIS A 21 -8.84 -0.86 -33.13
CA HIS A 21 -9.24 0.50 -32.74
C HIS A 21 -9.29 0.91 -31.26
N ALA A 22 -8.77 2.13 -31.06
CA ALA A 22 -8.62 2.94 -29.85
C ALA A 22 -9.68 2.68 -28.77
N LEU A 23 -9.28 2.75 -27.48
CA LEU A 23 -10.11 2.71 -26.27
C LEU A 23 -11.55 3.22 -26.51
N GLY A 24 -12.39 2.37 -27.09
CA GLY A 24 -13.75 2.70 -27.47
C GLY A 24 -14.57 2.58 -26.21
N VAL A 25 -14.71 3.69 -25.49
CA VAL A 25 -15.53 3.68 -24.27
C VAL A 25 -16.98 3.49 -24.69
N SER A 26 -17.51 2.29 -24.48
CA SER A 26 -18.92 1.97 -24.69
C SER A 26 -19.82 2.90 -23.87
N ALA A 27 -20.99 3.25 -24.40
CA ALA A 27 -21.98 4.06 -23.68
C ALA A 27 -22.45 3.43 -22.35
N GLY A 28 -22.25 2.12 -22.17
CA GLY A 28 -22.52 1.39 -20.92
C GLY A 28 -21.31 1.25 -19.98
N ALA A 29 -20.18 1.90 -20.26
CA ALA A 29 -19.02 1.88 -19.37
C ALA A 29 -19.27 2.76 -18.13
N PRO A 30 -18.68 2.42 -16.95
CA PRO A 30 -18.83 3.21 -15.74
C PRO A 30 -18.43 4.68 -15.95
N LEU A 31 -19.09 5.60 -15.25
CA LEU A 31 -18.85 7.04 -15.33
C LEU A 31 -17.39 7.39 -15.09
N ALA A 32 -16.74 6.71 -14.14
CA ALA A 32 -15.31 6.89 -13.86
C ALA A 32 -14.39 6.53 -15.04
N VAL A 33 -14.83 5.64 -15.94
CA VAL A 33 -14.11 5.29 -17.18
C VAL A 33 -14.40 6.31 -18.28
N ARG A 34 -15.67 6.72 -18.43
CA ARG A 34 -16.09 7.72 -19.42
C ARG A 34 -15.48 9.09 -19.17
N MET A 35 -15.34 9.48 -17.90
CA MET A 35 -14.78 10.76 -17.46
C MET A 35 -13.26 10.76 -17.35
N ARG A 36 -12.56 9.73 -17.86
CA ARG A 36 -11.10 9.77 -17.92
C ARG A 36 -10.66 10.97 -18.77
N PRO A 37 -9.75 11.83 -18.26
CA PRO A 37 -9.11 12.90 -19.03
C PRO A 37 -8.65 12.43 -20.41
N ALA A 38 -8.97 13.21 -21.45
CA ALA A 38 -8.52 12.95 -22.83
C ALA A 38 -7.22 13.70 -23.17
N SER A 39 -6.83 14.66 -22.33
CA SER A 39 -5.62 15.45 -22.47
C SER A 39 -4.97 15.71 -21.11
N LEU A 40 -3.69 16.14 -21.10
CA LEU A 40 -3.02 16.55 -19.86
C LEU A 40 -3.67 17.77 -19.21
N ASP A 41 -4.28 18.66 -19.99
CA ASP A 41 -4.93 19.87 -19.49
C ASP A 41 -6.23 19.55 -18.72
N GLU A 42 -6.79 18.35 -18.92
CA GLU A 42 -7.93 17.85 -18.15
C GLU A 42 -7.51 17.21 -16.83
N VAL A 43 -6.24 16.94 -16.59
CA VAL A 43 -5.77 16.33 -15.33
C VAL A 43 -5.78 17.38 -14.20
N VAL A 44 -6.32 17.02 -13.04
CA VAL A 44 -6.49 17.92 -11.89
C VAL A 44 -5.65 17.44 -10.71
N GLY A 45 -5.11 18.37 -9.90
CA GLY A 45 -4.43 18.08 -8.62
C GLY A 45 -3.00 17.53 -8.74
N GLN A 46 -2.44 17.54 -9.96
CA GLN A 46 -1.07 17.08 -10.24
C GLN A 46 -0.22 18.18 -10.91
N GLU A 47 -0.48 19.45 -10.58
CA GLU A 47 0.16 20.62 -11.21
C GLU A 47 1.70 20.55 -11.12
N HIS A 48 2.24 19.97 -10.03
CA HIS A 48 3.67 19.74 -9.85
C HIS A 48 4.28 18.79 -10.88
N LEU A 49 3.48 17.91 -11.48
CA LEU A 49 3.88 17.03 -12.58
C LEU A 49 3.51 17.60 -13.95
N LEU A 50 2.61 18.58 -14.05
CA LEU A 50 2.08 19.08 -15.32
C LEU A 50 2.73 20.41 -15.79
N ALA A 51 3.54 21.03 -14.93
CA ALA A 51 4.26 22.26 -15.25
C ALA A 51 5.07 22.13 -16.57
N PRO A 52 5.17 23.19 -17.39
CA PRO A 52 6.00 23.19 -18.60
C PRO A 52 7.43 22.72 -18.31
N GLY A 53 7.92 21.77 -19.12
CA GLY A 53 9.26 21.18 -18.96
C GLY A 53 9.38 20.07 -17.89
N SER A 54 8.30 19.73 -17.18
CA SER A 54 8.31 18.63 -16.21
C SER A 54 8.66 17.28 -16.86
N PRO A 55 9.20 16.31 -16.10
CA PRO A 55 9.50 14.98 -16.62
C PRO A 55 8.28 14.26 -17.24
N LEU A 56 7.10 14.39 -16.63
CA LEU A 56 5.86 13.79 -17.17
C LEU A 56 5.45 14.44 -18.49
N ARG A 57 5.50 15.78 -18.57
CA ARG A 57 5.12 16.51 -19.78
C ARG A 57 6.06 16.19 -20.95
N ARG A 58 7.37 16.11 -20.70
CA ARG A 58 8.36 15.65 -21.70
C ARG A 58 8.09 14.21 -22.17
N LEU A 59 7.65 13.34 -21.28
CA LEU A 59 7.37 11.94 -21.60
C LEU A 59 6.12 11.82 -22.49
N VAL A 60 5.11 12.66 -22.26
CA VAL A 60 3.88 12.73 -23.06
C VAL A 60 4.11 13.44 -24.40
N GLU A 61 4.90 14.51 -24.42
CA GLU A 61 5.30 15.25 -25.63
C GLU A 61 6.32 14.50 -26.50
N GLY A 62 6.63 13.23 -26.19
CA GLY A 62 7.49 12.36 -26.99
C GLY A 62 8.99 12.68 -26.93
N SER A 63 9.41 13.59 -26.03
CA SER A 63 10.81 13.98 -25.84
C SER A 63 11.52 13.17 -24.73
N GLY A 64 10.82 12.25 -24.07
CA GLY A 64 11.35 11.35 -23.04
C GLY A 64 11.58 9.91 -23.53
N VAL A 65 12.76 9.35 -23.24
CA VAL A 65 13.18 7.99 -23.65
C VAL A 65 13.15 6.98 -22.46
N ALA A 66 12.73 7.42 -21.28
CA ALA A 66 12.76 6.62 -20.06
C ALA A 66 11.39 6.02 -19.73
N SER A 67 11.40 4.79 -19.22
CA SER A 67 10.23 4.18 -18.57
C SER A 67 9.75 5.04 -17.38
N ALA A 68 8.52 4.86 -16.95
CA ALA A 68 7.96 5.60 -15.82
C ALA A 68 7.35 4.66 -14.77
N ILE A 69 7.50 5.03 -13.50
CA ILE A 69 6.81 4.41 -12.38
C ILE A 69 5.97 5.50 -11.70
N LEU A 70 4.66 5.35 -11.79
CA LEU A 70 3.66 6.20 -11.17
C LEU A 70 3.36 5.64 -9.77
N TYR A 71 3.65 6.41 -8.72
CA TYR A 71 3.35 5.99 -7.35
C TYR A 71 2.47 7.00 -6.63
N GLY A 72 1.46 6.53 -5.91
CA GLY A 72 0.55 7.41 -5.18
C GLY A 72 -0.71 6.68 -4.73
N PRO A 73 -1.55 7.36 -3.93
CA PRO A 73 -2.78 6.78 -3.38
C PRO A 73 -3.76 6.31 -4.47
N PRO A 74 -4.74 5.46 -4.13
CA PRO A 74 -5.86 5.14 -5.04
C PRO A 74 -6.57 6.41 -5.51
N GLY A 75 -7.22 6.33 -6.66
CA GLY A 75 -7.97 7.46 -7.22
C GLY A 75 -7.16 8.65 -7.74
N SER A 76 -5.84 8.69 -7.56
CA SER A 76 -5.00 9.84 -7.94
C SER A 76 -4.77 10.00 -9.45
N GLY A 77 -5.24 9.06 -10.28
CA GLY A 77 -5.14 9.14 -11.74
C GLY A 77 -3.96 8.38 -12.37
N LYS A 78 -3.34 7.40 -11.69
CA LYS A 78 -2.22 6.59 -12.23
C LYS A 78 -2.53 5.95 -13.59
N THR A 79 -3.60 5.15 -13.67
CA THR A 79 -4.03 4.48 -14.91
C THR A 79 -4.37 5.48 -16.01
N THR A 80 -4.97 6.62 -15.65
CA THR A 80 -5.30 7.71 -16.59
C THR A 80 -4.04 8.32 -17.19
N LEU A 81 -3.04 8.67 -16.37
CA LEU A 81 -1.78 9.22 -16.85
C LEU A 81 -1.07 8.25 -17.79
N ALA A 82 -1.08 6.95 -17.50
CA ALA A 82 -0.52 5.94 -18.38
C ALA A 82 -1.21 5.89 -19.75
N ALA A 83 -2.54 5.98 -19.78
CA ALA A 83 -3.30 6.03 -21.02
C ALA A 83 -2.98 7.29 -21.84
N LEU A 84 -2.90 8.46 -21.19
CA LEU A 84 -2.54 9.73 -21.84
C LEU A 84 -1.14 9.70 -22.45
N ILE A 85 -0.17 9.09 -21.75
CA ILE A 85 1.20 8.88 -22.28
C ILE A 85 1.15 8.09 -23.59
N SER A 86 0.34 7.03 -23.66
CA SER A 86 0.24 6.22 -24.86
C SER A 86 -0.44 6.95 -26.02
N GLN A 87 -1.52 7.67 -25.74
CA GLN A 87 -2.27 8.43 -26.75
C GLN A 87 -1.42 9.53 -27.37
N ALA A 88 -0.74 10.33 -26.54
CA ALA A 88 0.06 11.45 -27.01
C ALA A 88 1.28 11.01 -27.85
N THR A 89 1.83 9.83 -27.56
CA THR A 89 2.99 9.30 -28.29
C THR A 89 2.62 8.49 -29.54
N GLY A 90 1.32 8.28 -29.81
CA GLY A 90 0.85 7.48 -30.94
C GLY A 90 1.27 6.01 -30.87
N ARG A 91 1.56 5.51 -29.67
CA ARG A 91 2.11 4.17 -29.45
C ARG A 91 1.00 3.17 -29.17
N ARG A 92 1.25 1.90 -29.53
CA ARG A 92 0.38 0.78 -29.14
C ARG A 92 0.32 0.68 -27.62
N PHE A 93 -0.88 0.53 -27.05
CA PHE A 93 -1.07 0.37 -25.62
C PHE A 93 -1.39 -1.08 -25.28
N GLU A 94 -0.60 -1.68 -24.39
CA GLU A 94 -0.86 -3.00 -23.81
C GLU A 94 -0.92 -2.86 -22.29
N ALA A 95 -1.97 -3.39 -21.65
CA ALA A 95 -2.15 -3.30 -20.21
C ALA A 95 -2.13 -4.70 -19.57
N LEU A 96 -1.36 -4.84 -18.50
CA LEU A 96 -1.34 -6.02 -17.64
C LEU A 96 -1.68 -5.63 -16.21
N SER A 97 -2.53 -6.42 -15.56
CA SER A 97 -2.77 -6.32 -14.12
C SER A 97 -1.83 -7.26 -13.38
N ALA A 98 -1.06 -6.73 -12.42
CA ALA A 98 -0.12 -7.56 -11.65
C ALA A 98 -0.82 -8.57 -10.72
N LEU A 99 -2.11 -8.39 -10.48
CA LEU A 99 -2.93 -9.29 -9.65
C LEU A 99 -3.24 -10.61 -10.35
N SER A 100 -3.39 -10.59 -11.68
CA SER A 100 -3.84 -11.74 -12.46
C SER A 100 -2.78 -12.28 -13.43
N ALA A 101 -1.80 -11.46 -13.81
CA ALA A 101 -0.80 -11.85 -14.82
C ALA A 101 0.34 -12.68 -14.23
N GLY A 102 0.61 -13.85 -14.81
CA GLY A 102 1.77 -14.68 -14.53
C GLY A 102 3.00 -14.31 -15.38
N VAL A 103 4.14 -14.99 -15.14
CA VAL A 103 5.38 -14.80 -15.93
C VAL A 103 5.17 -15.11 -17.41
N LYS A 104 4.29 -16.07 -17.74
CA LYS A 104 3.98 -16.44 -19.13
C LYS A 104 3.28 -15.30 -19.87
N ASP A 105 2.32 -14.64 -19.22
CA ASP A 105 1.57 -13.52 -19.82
C ASP A 105 2.49 -12.33 -20.09
N VAL A 106 3.38 -12.02 -19.14
CA VAL A 106 4.40 -10.98 -19.31
C VAL A 106 5.27 -11.26 -20.54
N ARG A 107 5.75 -12.50 -20.71
CA ARG A 107 6.57 -12.88 -21.87
C ARG A 107 5.80 -12.80 -23.18
N ALA A 108 4.55 -13.27 -23.20
CA ALA A 108 3.71 -13.22 -24.40
C ALA A 108 3.46 -11.78 -24.89
N VAL A 109 3.22 -10.84 -23.96
CA VAL A 109 3.07 -9.42 -24.30
C VAL A 109 4.38 -8.83 -24.81
N ILE A 110 5.51 -9.16 -24.19
CA ILE A 110 6.84 -8.74 -24.67
C ILE A 110 7.10 -9.26 -26.09
N ASP A 111 6.82 -10.52 -26.37
CA ASP A 111 7.05 -11.12 -27.69
C ASP A 111 6.15 -10.47 -28.75
N THR A 112 4.90 -10.19 -28.41
CA THR A 112 3.98 -9.43 -29.26
C THR A 112 4.53 -8.02 -29.55
N ALA A 113 5.06 -7.34 -28.54
CA ALA A 113 5.69 -6.03 -28.69
C ALA A 113 6.97 -6.09 -29.55
N ARG A 114 7.78 -7.16 -29.46
CA ARG A 114 8.93 -7.36 -30.36
C ARG A 114 8.50 -7.46 -31.82
N HIS A 115 7.44 -8.22 -32.11
CA HIS A 115 6.91 -8.32 -33.46
C HIS A 115 6.35 -6.99 -33.98
N ALA A 116 5.71 -6.20 -33.12
CA ALA A 116 5.25 -4.86 -33.45
C ALA A 116 6.42 -3.90 -33.76
N LEU A 117 7.49 -3.96 -32.96
CA LEU A 117 8.67 -3.15 -33.16
C LEU A 117 9.35 -3.41 -34.53
N LEU A 118 9.34 -4.67 -35.01
CA LEU A 118 9.85 -5.01 -36.34
C LEU A 118 9.05 -4.34 -37.49
N ARG A 119 7.80 -3.95 -37.23
CA ARG A 119 6.96 -3.18 -38.17
C ARG A 119 7.06 -1.66 -37.95
N GLY A 120 7.94 -1.22 -37.04
CA GLY A 120 8.09 0.19 -36.67
C GLY A 120 7.08 0.68 -35.62
N GLU A 121 6.27 -0.20 -35.05
CA GLU A 121 5.26 0.14 -34.04
C GLU A 121 5.85 0.02 -32.63
N GLN A 122 5.97 1.14 -31.92
CA GLN A 122 6.40 1.14 -30.52
C GLN A 122 5.22 0.81 -29.59
N THR A 123 5.51 0.05 -28.52
CA THR A 123 4.50 -0.38 -27.53
C THR A 123 4.76 0.25 -26.16
N VAL A 124 3.71 0.81 -25.55
CA VAL A 124 3.64 1.18 -24.14
C VAL A 124 3.05 -0.01 -23.38
N LEU A 125 3.85 -0.59 -22.48
CA LEU A 125 3.40 -1.64 -21.58
C LEU A 125 3.02 -1.01 -20.25
N PHE A 126 1.73 -0.95 -19.97
CA PHE A 126 1.20 -0.54 -18.69
C PHE A 126 1.10 -1.74 -17.74
N ILE A 127 1.62 -1.60 -16.52
CA ILE A 127 1.51 -2.61 -15.47
C ILE A 127 0.89 -1.97 -14.24
N ASP A 128 -0.34 -2.36 -13.91
CA ASP A 128 -0.99 -1.89 -12.69
C ASP A 128 -0.58 -2.73 -11.47
N GLU A 129 -0.48 -2.08 -10.32
CA GLU A 129 -0.03 -2.65 -9.04
C GLU A 129 1.25 -3.48 -9.12
N VAL A 130 2.30 -2.94 -9.77
CA VAL A 130 3.57 -3.63 -10.01
C VAL A 130 4.24 -4.19 -8.74
N HIS A 131 3.90 -3.66 -7.56
CA HIS A 131 4.35 -4.19 -6.27
C HIS A 131 3.87 -5.64 -5.99
N ARG A 132 2.85 -6.12 -6.70
CA ARG A 132 2.33 -7.48 -6.60
C ARG A 132 3.11 -8.48 -7.46
N PHE A 133 3.88 -8.01 -8.43
CA PHE A 133 4.78 -8.89 -9.18
C PHE A 133 5.91 -9.41 -8.30
N SER A 134 6.10 -10.73 -8.34
CA SER A 134 7.30 -11.39 -7.83
C SER A 134 8.56 -10.87 -8.53
N LYS A 135 9.71 -11.04 -7.87
CA LYS A 135 11.02 -10.68 -8.44
C LYS A 135 11.24 -11.30 -9.83
N THR A 136 10.84 -12.56 -10.02
CA THR A 136 10.95 -13.25 -11.32
C THR A 136 10.11 -12.61 -12.42
N GLN A 137 8.90 -12.12 -12.11
CA GLN A 137 8.07 -11.39 -13.08
C GLN A 137 8.70 -10.04 -13.44
N GLN A 138 9.27 -9.33 -12.47
CA GLN A 138 9.96 -8.06 -12.70
C GLN A 138 11.25 -8.26 -13.52
N ASP A 139 12.02 -9.30 -13.23
CA ASP A 139 13.25 -9.64 -13.95
C ASP A 139 12.96 -9.98 -15.42
N ALA A 140 11.80 -10.57 -15.72
CA ALA A 140 11.37 -10.85 -17.09
C ALA A 140 11.17 -9.58 -17.94
N LEU A 141 10.91 -8.42 -17.32
CA LEU A 141 10.74 -7.14 -18.01
C LEU A 141 12.07 -6.47 -18.38
N LEU A 142 13.17 -6.81 -17.70
CA LEU A 142 14.44 -6.08 -17.78
C LEU A 142 14.97 -5.99 -19.21
N SER A 143 15.05 -7.13 -19.90
CA SER A 143 15.54 -7.18 -21.28
C SER A 143 14.66 -6.36 -22.23
N ALA A 144 13.34 -6.38 -22.02
CA ALA A 144 12.40 -5.64 -22.87
C ALA A 144 12.50 -4.13 -22.67
N VAL A 145 12.70 -3.68 -21.42
CA VAL A 145 12.89 -2.27 -21.08
C VAL A 145 14.26 -1.78 -21.56
N GLU A 146 15.32 -2.54 -21.33
CA GLU A 146 16.69 -2.17 -21.71
C GLU A 146 16.88 -2.07 -23.22
N ASN A 147 16.34 -3.04 -23.96
CA ASN A 147 16.39 -3.05 -25.43
C ASN A 147 15.27 -2.21 -26.07
N ARG A 148 14.48 -1.49 -25.27
CA ARG A 148 13.38 -0.63 -25.75
C ARG A 148 12.36 -1.34 -26.63
N VAL A 149 12.13 -2.62 -26.34
CA VAL A 149 11.01 -3.38 -26.91
C VAL A 149 9.68 -2.75 -26.46
N VAL A 150 9.63 -2.33 -25.20
CA VAL A 150 8.48 -1.65 -24.61
C VAL A 150 8.93 -0.38 -23.87
N LEU A 151 8.09 0.65 -23.90
CA LEU A 151 8.12 1.71 -22.89
C LEU A 151 7.30 1.23 -21.69
N LEU A 152 7.95 0.94 -20.58
CA LEU A 152 7.24 0.51 -19.37
C LEU A 152 6.62 1.72 -18.66
N VAL A 153 5.33 1.64 -18.36
CA VAL A 153 4.65 2.53 -17.43
C VAL A 153 4.05 1.67 -16.32
N ALA A 154 4.67 1.66 -15.15
CA ALA A 154 4.18 0.88 -14.02
C ALA A 154 3.44 1.77 -13.02
N ALA A 155 2.38 1.27 -12.40
CA ALA A 155 1.66 1.94 -11.32
C ALA A 155 1.75 1.14 -10.02
N THR A 156 1.85 1.84 -8.89
CA THR A 156 1.83 1.21 -7.56
C THR A 156 1.29 2.16 -6.50
N THR A 157 0.60 1.63 -5.51
CA THR A 157 0.23 2.35 -4.28
C THR A 157 1.33 2.37 -3.22
N GLU A 158 2.24 1.40 -3.26
CA GLU A 158 3.39 1.31 -2.37
C GLU A 158 4.61 2.12 -2.86
N ASN A 159 5.52 2.47 -1.95
CA ASN A 159 6.78 3.12 -2.30
C ASN A 159 7.64 2.21 -3.19
N PRO A 160 7.97 2.64 -4.43
CA PRO A 160 8.68 1.82 -5.40
C PRO A 160 10.06 1.31 -4.95
N SER A 161 10.74 2.03 -4.04
CA SER A 161 12.06 1.64 -3.55
C SER A 161 12.06 0.32 -2.77
N PHE A 162 10.90 -0.11 -2.28
CA PHE A 162 10.75 -1.38 -1.55
C PHE A 162 10.14 -2.49 -2.41
N SER A 163 9.28 -2.13 -3.36
CA SER A 163 8.45 -3.09 -4.10
C SER A 163 8.93 -3.37 -5.53
N VAL A 164 9.81 -2.53 -6.08
CA VAL A 164 10.37 -2.68 -7.44
C VAL A 164 11.86 -2.96 -7.39
N VAL A 165 12.34 -3.88 -8.22
CA VAL A 165 13.76 -4.23 -8.30
C VAL A 165 14.63 -3.05 -8.75
N ALA A 166 15.80 -2.89 -8.13
CA ALA A 166 16.73 -1.80 -8.41
C ALA A 166 17.07 -1.61 -9.91
N PRO A 167 17.25 -2.67 -10.73
CA PRO A 167 17.51 -2.51 -12.16
C PRO A 167 16.38 -1.82 -12.93
N LEU A 168 15.10 -2.05 -12.58
CA LEU A 168 13.97 -1.35 -13.18
C LEU A 168 13.89 0.10 -12.70
N LEU A 169 14.09 0.33 -11.39
CA LEU A 169 14.11 1.68 -10.81
C LEU A 169 15.16 2.57 -11.46
N SER A 170 16.38 2.07 -11.65
CA SER A 170 17.48 2.83 -12.26
C SER A 170 17.23 3.27 -13.72
N ARG A 171 16.28 2.62 -14.40
CA ARG A 171 15.91 2.86 -15.80
C ARG A 171 14.56 3.57 -15.95
N SER A 172 13.96 3.97 -14.83
CA SER A 172 12.61 4.56 -14.80
C SER A 172 12.59 5.90 -14.09
N LEU A 173 11.75 6.81 -14.57
CA LEU A 173 11.40 8.04 -13.86
C LEU A 173 10.38 7.69 -12.78
N ILE A 174 10.67 8.09 -11.54
CA ILE A 174 9.73 7.94 -10.42
C ILE A 174 8.88 9.19 -10.35
N LEU A 175 7.57 9.04 -10.57
CA LEU A 175 6.60 10.14 -10.56
C LEU A 175 5.63 9.95 -9.39
N GLN A 176 5.71 10.84 -8.40
CA GLN A 176 4.83 10.82 -7.24
C GLN A 176 3.54 11.58 -7.52
N LEU A 177 2.41 10.88 -7.46
CA LEU A 177 1.08 11.46 -7.48
C LEU A 177 0.65 11.79 -6.05
N ARG A 178 -0.02 12.94 -5.91
CA ARG A 178 -0.58 13.40 -4.64
C ARG A 178 -2.08 13.04 -4.54
N PRO A 179 -2.63 12.86 -3.32
CA PRO A 179 -4.08 12.82 -3.14
C PRO A 179 -4.72 14.11 -3.69
N LEU A 180 -5.92 14.00 -4.24
CA LEU A 180 -6.64 15.16 -4.75
C LEU A 180 -7.21 15.99 -3.60
N GLY A 181 -7.12 17.32 -3.72
CA GLY A 181 -7.76 18.25 -2.79
C GLY A 181 -9.27 18.32 -2.99
N ALA A 182 -9.99 18.91 -2.02
CA ALA A 182 -11.44 19.10 -2.12
C ALA A 182 -11.86 19.91 -3.36
N GLY A 183 -11.07 20.93 -3.73
CA GLY A 183 -11.29 21.72 -4.95
C GLY A 183 -11.10 20.92 -6.24
N ASP A 184 -10.15 19.99 -6.24
CA ASP A 184 -9.87 19.12 -7.39
C ASP A 184 -11.00 18.13 -7.60
N ILE A 185 -11.46 17.48 -6.53
CA ILE A 185 -12.60 16.57 -6.56
C ILE A 185 -13.87 17.31 -7.02
N ARG A 186 -14.11 18.51 -6.51
CA ARG A 186 -15.25 19.33 -6.95
C ARG A 186 -15.19 19.60 -8.45
N THR A 187 -14.01 19.93 -8.97
CA THR A 187 -13.80 20.17 -10.41
C THR A 187 -14.12 18.91 -11.23
N VAL A 188 -13.67 17.73 -10.76
CA VAL A 188 -13.96 16.45 -11.41
C VAL A 188 -15.45 16.12 -11.40
N VAL A 189 -16.12 16.29 -10.25
CA VAL A 189 -17.57 16.04 -10.10
C VAL A 189 -18.38 16.98 -10.98
N GLN A 190 -18.08 18.28 -10.94
CA GLN A 190 -18.78 19.27 -11.77
C GLN A 190 -18.61 18.96 -13.26
N ARG A 191 -17.39 18.64 -13.68
CA ARG A 191 -17.13 18.22 -15.06
C ARG A 191 -17.94 16.99 -15.44
N ALA A 192 -18.07 16.00 -14.56
CA ALA A 192 -18.88 14.81 -14.83
C ALA A 192 -20.38 15.08 -14.95
N ILE A 193 -20.88 16.13 -14.30
CA ILE A 193 -22.29 16.56 -14.42
C ILE A 193 -22.52 17.22 -15.78
N ASP A 194 -21.61 18.10 -16.21
CA ASP A 194 -21.81 18.97 -17.36
C ASP A 194 -21.33 18.38 -18.70
N ASP A 195 -20.29 17.53 -18.68
CA ASP A 195 -19.64 17.03 -19.89
C ASP A 195 -20.54 16.02 -20.63
N PRO A 196 -20.60 16.05 -21.97
CA PRO A 196 -21.33 15.05 -22.77
C PRO A 196 -20.87 13.61 -22.55
N ARG A 197 -19.60 13.41 -22.16
CA ARG A 197 -19.05 12.11 -21.75
C ARG A 197 -19.59 11.65 -20.41
N GLY A 198 -20.12 12.56 -19.58
CA GLY A 198 -20.66 12.29 -18.26
C GLY A 198 -22.19 12.20 -18.26
N LEU A 199 -22.83 13.04 -17.45
CA LEU A 199 -24.29 13.11 -17.32
C LEU A 199 -24.94 14.07 -18.33
N ASP A 200 -24.14 14.87 -19.07
CA ASP A 200 -24.62 15.75 -20.14
C ASP A 200 -25.73 16.71 -19.67
N GLY A 201 -25.67 17.14 -18.40
CA GLY A 201 -26.70 17.99 -17.78
C GLY A 201 -28.10 17.36 -17.66
N ARG A 202 -28.24 16.05 -17.92
CA ARG A 202 -29.55 15.37 -17.94
C ARG A 202 -30.14 15.09 -16.56
N VAL A 203 -29.29 15.11 -15.54
CA VAL A 203 -29.66 14.87 -14.15
C VAL A 203 -29.26 16.10 -13.35
N ALA A 204 -30.25 16.75 -12.72
CA ALA A 204 -30.00 17.88 -11.84
C ALA A 204 -29.33 17.38 -10.55
N VAL A 205 -28.22 18.01 -10.15
CA VAL A 205 -27.50 17.71 -8.91
C VAL A 205 -27.47 18.95 -8.04
N SER A 206 -27.92 18.83 -6.79
CA SER A 206 -27.92 19.95 -5.85
C SER A 206 -26.50 20.34 -5.43
N PRO A 207 -26.22 21.64 -5.14
CA PRO A 207 -24.91 22.06 -4.64
C PRO A 207 -24.48 21.31 -3.36
N GLU A 208 -25.42 21.04 -2.46
CA GLU A 208 -25.21 20.32 -1.21
C GLU A 208 -24.84 18.85 -1.46
N ALA A 209 -25.42 18.23 -2.50
CA ALA A 209 -25.04 16.90 -2.96
C ALA A 209 -23.60 16.87 -3.50
N VAL A 210 -23.18 17.89 -4.25
CA VAL A 210 -21.79 18.02 -4.70
C VAL A 210 -20.84 18.14 -3.51
N ASP A 211 -21.20 18.95 -2.51
CA ASP A 211 -20.40 19.11 -1.28
C ASP A 211 -20.24 17.77 -0.55
N LEU A 212 -21.32 17.00 -0.42
CA LEU A 212 -21.28 15.68 0.19
C LEU A 212 -20.39 14.70 -0.61
N LEU A 213 -20.50 14.67 -1.94
CA LEU A 213 -19.64 13.84 -2.79
C LEU A 213 -18.15 14.18 -2.59
N VAL A 214 -17.82 15.47 -2.49
CA VAL A 214 -16.44 15.93 -2.25
C VAL A 214 -15.93 15.46 -0.88
N GLN A 215 -16.76 15.54 0.16
CA GLN A 215 -16.41 15.07 1.50
C GLN A 215 -16.20 13.56 1.54
N LEU A 216 -17.10 12.80 0.93
CA LEU A 216 -17.07 11.32 0.91
C LEU A 216 -15.95 10.74 0.05
N ALA A 217 -15.49 11.50 -0.96
CA ALA A 217 -14.41 11.08 -1.84
C ALA A 217 -13.07 10.92 -1.10
N ALA A 218 -12.83 11.69 -0.03
CA ALA A 218 -11.58 11.68 0.73
C ALA A 218 -10.30 11.78 -0.15
N GLY A 219 -10.38 12.50 -1.27
CA GLY A 219 -9.29 12.67 -2.24
C GLY A 219 -9.22 11.61 -3.36
N ASP A 220 -10.21 10.72 -3.45
CA ASP A 220 -10.38 9.74 -4.53
C ASP A 220 -11.47 10.16 -5.54
N ALA A 221 -11.05 10.51 -6.75
CA ALA A 221 -11.97 10.88 -7.83
C ALA A 221 -12.84 9.72 -8.33
N ARG A 222 -12.33 8.48 -8.36
CA ARG A 222 -13.08 7.30 -8.80
C ARG A 222 -14.22 7.02 -7.84
N ARG A 223 -14.00 7.15 -6.53
CA ARG A 223 -15.03 7.01 -5.51
C ARG A 223 -16.14 8.06 -5.68
N ALA A 224 -15.77 9.32 -5.90
CA ALA A 224 -16.72 10.40 -6.15
C ALA A 224 -17.60 10.13 -7.39
N LEU A 225 -16.97 9.72 -8.50
CA LEU A 225 -17.67 9.45 -9.77
C LEU A 225 -18.56 8.21 -9.70
N THR A 226 -18.14 7.16 -8.98
CA THR A 226 -18.97 5.97 -8.76
C THR A 226 -20.21 6.31 -7.93
N ALA A 227 -20.05 7.11 -6.85
CA ALA A 227 -21.17 7.54 -6.03
C ALA A 227 -22.14 8.43 -6.82
N LEU A 228 -21.62 9.36 -7.63
CA LEU A 228 -22.41 10.20 -8.52
C LEU A 228 -23.20 9.35 -9.54
N GLU A 229 -22.57 8.35 -10.15
CA GLU A 229 -23.22 7.47 -11.12
C GLU A 229 -24.42 6.73 -10.51
N VAL A 230 -24.22 6.09 -9.34
CA VAL A 230 -25.29 5.33 -8.68
C VAL A 230 -26.43 6.25 -8.22
N ALA A 231 -26.08 7.45 -7.73
CA ALA A 231 -27.07 8.45 -7.34
C ALA A 231 -27.86 8.97 -8.55
N ALA A 232 -27.19 9.22 -9.67
CA ALA A 232 -27.83 9.66 -10.91
C ALA A 232 -28.74 8.60 -11.52
N GLU A 233 -28.32 7.33 -11.54
CA GLU A 233 -29.16 6.20 -11.96
C GLU A 233 -30.43 6.10 -11.10
N SER A 234 -30.30 6.27 -9.78
CA SER A 234 -31.42 6.21 -8.85
C SER A 234 -32.38 7.39 -9.00
N ALA A 235 -31.84 8.61 -9.12
CA ALA A 235 -32.61 9.82 -9.32
C ALA A 235 -33.39 9.79 -10.64
N GLN A 236 -32.75 9.33 -11.72
CA GLN A 236 -33.37 9.22 -13.03
C GLN A 236 -34.51 8.18 -13.06
N ALA A 237 -34.36 7.06 -12.34
CA ALA A 237 -35.43 6.07 -12.19
C ALA A 237 -36.63 6.61 -11.40
N ALA A 238 -36.39 7.51 -10.44
CA ALA A 238 -37.43 8.16 -9.65
C ALA A 238 -38.03 9.41 -10.32
N GLY A 239 -37.40 9.95 -11.37
CA GLY A 239 -37.78 11.21 -12.00
C GLY A 239 -37.43 12.44 -11.16
N ASP A 240 -36.42 12.35 -10.31
CA ASP A 240 -36.02 13.38 -9.33
C ASP A 240 -34.58 13.87 -9.58
N SER A 241 -34.14 14.84 -8.79
CA SER A 241 -32.78 15.34 -8.72
C SER A 241 -31.90 14.55 -7.75
N VAL A 242 -30.57 14.65 -7.91
CA VAL A 242 -29.61 14.09 -6.96
C VAL A 242 -29.50 15.04 -5.76
N SER A 243 -30.13 14.62 -4.66
CA SER A 243 -30.09 15.27 -3.35
C SER A 243 -29.05 14.61 -2.43
N VAL A 244 -28.86 15.19 -1.25
CA VAL A 244 -28.03 14.62 -0.17
C VAL A 244 -28.58 13.23 0.21
N GLU A 245 -29.90 13.12 0.38
CA GLU A 245 -30.58 11.87 0.73
C GLU A 245 -30.40 10.81 -0.36
N THR A 246 -30.42 11.20 -1.64
CA THR A 246 -30.18 10.29 -2.77
C THR A 246 -28.77 9.70 -2.71
N ILE A 247 -27.76 10.52 -2.37
CA ILE A 247 -26.37 10.06 -2.23
C ILE A 247 -26.25 9.11 -1.04
N GLU A 248 -26.78 9.48 0.13
CA GLU A 248 -26.72 8.65 1.34
C GLU A 248 -27.31 7.25 1.10
N GLN A 249 -28.49 7.17 0.46
CA GLN A 249 -29.12 5.90 0.09
C GLN A 249 -28.35 5.11 -0.99
N SER A 250 -27.58 5.81 -1.82
CA SER A 250 -26.80 5.22 -2.91
C SER A 250 -25.45 4.69 -2.45
N LEU A 251 -24.89 5.17 -1.34
CA LEU A 251 -23.59 4.72 -0.82
C LEU A 251 -23.59 3.24 -0.45
N ASP A 252 -24.70 2.71 0.09
CA ASP A 252 -24.83 1.29 0.41
C ASP A 252 -24.77 0.41 -0.86
N LYS A 253 -25.25 0.92 -2.00
CA LYS A 253 -25.22 0.22 -3.31
C LYS A 253 -23.89 0.43 -4.04
N ALA A 254 -23.34 1.65 -3.99
CA ALA A 254 -22.05 2.01 -4.57
C ALA A 254 -20.92 1.25 -3.87
N ALA A 255 -21.02 1.05 -2.55
CA ALA A 255 -20.14 0.19 -1.76
C ALA A 255 -20.00 -1.21 -2.39
N VAL A 256 -21.09 -1.85 -2.83
CA VAL A 256 -21.07 -3.18 -3.47
C VAL A 256 -20.48 -3.16 -4.89
N ARG A 257 -20.68 -2.07 -5.65
CA ARG A 257 -20.14 -1.91 -7.02
C ARG A 257 -18.65 -1.56 -7.03
N TYR A 258 -18.21 -0.79 -6.03
CA TYR A 258 -16.83 -0.36 -5.81
C TYR A 258 -15.94 -1.46 -5.22
N ASP A 259 -16.53 -2.36 -4.43
CA ASP A 259 -15.83 -3.46 -3.76
C ASP A 259 -15.46 -4.64 -4.68
N ARG A 260 -15.57 -4.44 -6.00
CA ARG A 260 -14.94 -5.33 -6.98
C ARG A 260 -13.46 -5.00 -7.24
N ASP A 261 -12.95 -3.82 -6.83
CA ASP A 261 -11.57 -3.39 -7.14
C ASP A 261 -10.86 -2.49 -6.08
N GLY A 262 -11.15 -2.60 -4.76
CA GLY A 262 -10.04 -2.52 -3.78
C GLY A 262 -9.93 -1.39 -2.73
N ASP A 263 -10.98 -0.66 -2.33
CA ASP A 263 -10.83 0.44 -1.34
C ASP A 263 -11.61 0.31 0.00
N GLN A 264 -12.69 -0.50 0.09
CA GLN A 264 -13.25 -0.85 1.43
C GLN A 264 -12.25 -1.66 2.26
N HIS A 265 -11.31 -2.32 1.59
CA HIS A 265 -10.22 -3.07 2.20
C HIS A 265 -9.51 -2.29 3.31
N TYR A 266 -9.13 -1.02 3.06
CA TYR A 266 -8.37 -0.22 4.02
C TYR A 266 -9.20 0.23 5.22
N ASP A 267 -10.48 0.56 5.02
CA ASP A 267 -11.37 0.96 6.11
C ASP A 267 -11.68 -0.24 7.01
N VAL A 268 -11.93 -1.41 6.43
CA VAL A 268 -12.22 -2.64 7.18
C VAL A 268 -11.00 -3.13 7.96
N ILE A 269 -9.80 -3.16 7.35
CA ILE A 269 -8.58 -3.54 8.10
C ILE A 269 -8.22 -2.51 9.18
N SER A 270 -8.48 -1.24 8.92
CA SER A 270 -8.28 -0.15 9.89
C SER A 270 -9.24 -0.30 11.07
N ALA A 271 -10.51 -0.60 10.82
CA ALA A 271 -11.50 -0.88 11.84
C ALA A 271 -11.17 -2.16 12.63
N PHE A 272 -10.71 -3.21 11.95
CA PHE A 272 -10.22 -4.44 12.58
C PHE A 272 -9.11 -4.16 13.60
N ILE A 273 -8.05 -3.47 13.17
CA ILE A 273 -6.91 -3.16 14.03
C ILE A 273 -7.28 -2.22 15.16
N LYS A 274 -8.13 -1.23 14.91
CA LYS A 274 -8.66 -0.35 15.96
C LYS A 274 -9.53 -1.11 16.97
N SER A 275 -10.29 -2.11 16.54
CA SER A 275 -11.12 -2.93 17.43
C SER A 275 -10.25 -3.79 18.35
N VAL A 276 -9.23 -4.45 17.80
CA VAL A 276 -8.25 -5.22 18.59
C VAL A 276 -7.52 -4.28 19.58
N ARG A 277 -7.05 -3.11 19.12
CA ARG A 277 -6.42 -2.08 19.97
C ARG A 277 -7.36 -1.57 21.06
N GLY A 278 -8.63 -1.36 20.72
CA GLY A 278 -9.70 -0.95 21.64
C GLY A 278 -10.13 -2.04 22.61
N SER A 279 -9.61 -3.27 22.45
CA SER A 279 -9.98 -4.46 23.23
C SER A 279 -11.45 -4.88 23.05
N ASP A 280 -12.04 -4.55 21.90
CA ASP A 280 -13.36 -5.03 21.50
C ASP A 280 -13.20 -6.30 20.66
N VAL A 281 -13.37 -7.45 21.31
CA VAL A 281 -13.21 -8.78 20.71
C VAL A 281 -14.28 -9.03 19.65
N ASP A 282 -15.52 -8.64 19.93
CA ASP A 282 -16.67 -8.91 19.07
C ASP A 282 -16.58 -8.10 17.78
N ALA A 283 -16.26 -6.81 17.88
CA ALA A 283 -16.02 -5.97 16.71
C ALA A 283 -14.81 -6.45 15.90
N ALA A 284 -13.72 -6.86 16.57
CA ALA A 284 -12.54 -7.41 15.89
C ALA A 284 -12.88 -8.69 15.10
N LEU A 285 -13.62 -9.63 15.71
CA LEU A 285 -14.06 -10.84 15.02
C LEU A 285 -15.03 -10.53 13.88
N HIS A 286 -15.92 -9.55 14.04
CA HIS A 286 -16.80 -9.11 12.96
C HIS A 286 -16.01 -8.60 11.75
N TYR A 287 -15.04 -7.71 11.94
CA TYR A 287 -14.22 -7.19 10.84
C TYR A 287 -13.30 -8.26 10.25
N LEU A 288 -12.76 -9.18 11.07
CA LEU A 288 -12.04 -10.35 10.58
C LEU A 288 -12.92 -11.19 9.65
N ALA A 289 -14.13 -11.52 10.10
CA ALA A 289 -15.08 -12.31 9.32
C ALA A 289 -15.46 -11.61 8.01
N ARG A 290 -15.68 -10.28 8.04
CA ARG A 290 -15.93 -9.48 6.82
C ARG A 290 -14.79 -9.62 5.82
N MET A 291 -13.53 -9.51 6.25
CA MET A 291 -12.37 -9.65 5.36
C MET A 291 -12.23 -11.08 4.83
N LEU A 292 -12.43 -12.10 5.66
CA LEU A 292 -12.33 -13.50 5.23
C LEU A 292 -13.42 -13.87 4.21
N VAL A 293 -14.66 -13.41 4.42
CA VAL A 293 -15.78 -13.62 3.48
C VAL A 293 -15.54 -12.86 2.18
N ALA A 294 -14.95 -11.67 2.25
CA ALA A 294 -14.57 -10.87 1.08
C ALA A 294 -13.36 -11.44 0.31
N GLY A 295 -12.72 -12.52 0.79
CA GLY A 295 -11.60 -13.17 0.11
C GLY A 295 -10.24 -12.49 0.33
N GLU A 296 -10.09 -11.75 1.43
CA GLU A 296 -8.85 -11.07 1.78
C GLU A 296 -7.66 -12.04 1.90
N ASP A 297 -6.44 -11.60 1.52
CA ASP A 297 -5.25 -12.45 1.67
C ASP A 297 -5.00 -12.75 3.16
N PRO A 298 -5.11 -14.01 3.61
CA PRO A 298 -4.93 -14.36 5.02
C PRO A 298 -3.53 -14.02 5.54
N ARG A 299 -2.52 -13.97 4.65
CA ARG A 299 -1.16 -13.57 4.99
C ARG A 299 -1.09 -12.08 5.32
N PHE A 300 -1.92 -11.25 4.67
CA PHE A 300 -2.03 -9.83 5.00
C PHE A 300 -2.60 -9.65 6.41
N LEU A 301 -3.69 -10.34 6.74
CA LEU A 301 -4.29 -10.33 8.08
C LEU A 301 -3.29 -10.74 9.16
N ALA A 302 -2.56 -11.84 8.91
CA ALA A 302 -1.53 -12.33 9.82
C ALA A 302 -0.40 -11.30 10.07
N ARG A 303 0.09 -10.63 9.01
CA ARG A 303 1.11 -9.57 9.14
C ARG A 303 0.61 -8.41 10.00
N ARG A 304 -0.66 -8.00 9.84
CA ARG A 304 -1.27 -6.92 10.62
C ARG A 304 -1.38 -7.28 12.11
N LEU A 305 -1.73 -8.52 12.43
CA LEU A 305 -1.75 -9.02 13.81
C LEU A 305 -0.34 -9.07 14.43
N MET A 306 0.68 -9.48 13.67
CA MET A 306 2.07 -9.52 14.15
C MET A 306 2.59 -8.14 14.54
N ILE A 307 2.34 -7.11 13.71
CA ILE A 307 2.76 -5.74 14.03
C ILE A 307 1.96 -5.19 15.21
N LEU A 308 0.64 -5.40 15.23
CA LEU A 308 -0.21 -5.00 16.35
C LEU A 308 0.29 -5.58 17.68
N ALA A 309 0.71 -6.85 17.69
CA ALA A 309 1.23 -7.51 18.89
C ALA A 309 2.44 -6.77 19.50
N SER A 310 3.28 -6.13 18.67
CA SER A 310 4.41 -5.34 19.15
C SER A 310 4.04 -3.87 19.39
N GLU A 311 3.16 -3.31 18.57
CA GLU A 311 2.82 -1.89 18.58
C GLU A 311 1.89 -1.50 19.73
N ASP A 312 0.86 -2.32 19.95
CA ASP A 312 -0.29 -2.01 20.82
C ASP A 312 -0.34 -2.84 22.11
N ILE A 313 0.43 -3.93 22.18
CA ILE A 313 0.50 -4.85 23.33
C ILE A 313 1.92 -4.87 23.90
N GLY A 314 2.92 -5.12 23.05
CA GLY A 314 4.33 -5.06 23.39
C GLY A 314 4.67 -5.92 24.61
N MET A 315 5.36 -5.33 25.58
CA MET A 315 5.77 -6.04 26.79
C MET A 315 4.65 -6.21 27.83
N ALA A 316 3.44 -5.67 27.60
CA ALA A 316 2.32 -5.94 28.49
C ALA A 316 1.84 -7.39 28.38
N ASP A 317 2.00 -8.01 27.21
CA ASP A 317 1.94 -9.46 27.04
C ASP A 317 3.04 -9.92 26.10
N PRO A 318 4.20 -10.38 26.62
CA PRO A 318 5.31 -10.83 25.80
C PRO A 318 4.99 -12.06 24.92
N SER A 319 3.91 -12.78 25.19
CA SER A 319 3.49 -13.95 24.41
C SER A 319 2.71 -13.57 23.14
N ALA A 320 2.16 -12.35 23.09
CA ALA A 320 1.31 -11.87 22.01
C ALA A 320 1.97 -12.00 20.63
N LEU A 321 3.24 -11.62 20.50
CA LEU A 321 3.97 -11.73 19.24
C LEU A 321 4.16 -13.20 18.83
N GLN A 322 4.44 -14.09 19.77
CA GLN A 322 4.62 -15.52 19.48
C GLN A 322 3.32 -16.14 18.97
N ILE A 323 2.18 -15.77 19.57
CA ILE A 323 0.86 -16.24 19.13
C ILE A 323 0.53 -15.72 17.73
N ALA A 324 0.80 -14.44 17.45
CA ALA A 324 0.60 -13.86 16.12
C ALA A 324 1.51 -14.52 15.06
N VAL A 325 2.77 -14.80 15.39
CA VAL A 325 3.72 -15.52 14.51
C VAL A 325 3.26 -16.95 14.27
N ALA A 326 2.80 -17.65 15.30
CA ALA A 326 2.29 -19.02 15.16
C ALA A 326 1.06 -19.05 14.22
N ALA A 327 0.13 -18.11 14.37
CA ALA A 327 -1.00 -17.98 13.44
C ALA A 327 -0.55 -17.69 12.00
N ALA A 328 0.45 -16.80 11.81
CA ALA A 328 1.03 -16.52 10.50
C ALA A 328 1.69 -17.75 9.86
N GLN A 329 2.40 -18.55 10.66
CA GLN A 329 2.98 -19.82 10.21
C GLN A 329 1.89 -20.82 9.84
N THR A 330 0.82 -20.93 10.63
CA THR A 330 -0.32 -21.79 10.28
C THR A 330 -0.96 -21.39 8.96
N VAL A 331 -1.13 -20.08 8.71
CA VAL A 331 -1.63 -19.57 7.41
C VAL A 331 -0.73 -20.04 6.26
N GLN A 332 0.59 -20.04 6.44
CA GLN A 332 1.53 -20.48 5.40
C GLN A 332 1.55 -22.00 5.19
N LEU A 333 1.39 -22.77 6.27
CA LEU A 333 1.56 -24.23 6.25
C LEU A 333 0.27 -24.98 5.93
N ILE A 334 -0.88 -24.49 6.40
CA ILE A 334 -2.18 -25.16 6.28
C ILE A 334 -3.05 -24.49 5.21
N GLY A 335 -3.07 -23.15 5.17
CA GLY A 335 -3.94 -22.41 4.25
C GLY A 335 -5.41 -22.35 4.69
N MET A 336 -6.28 -21.86 3.80
CA MET A 336 -7.72 -21.68 4.05
C MET A 336 -8.53 -22.90 3.58
N PRO A 337 -9.67 -23.23 4.22
CA PRO A 337 -10.36 -22.46 5.27
C PRO A 337 -9.84 -22.67 6.70
N GLU A 338 -9.05 -23.71 6.99
CA GLU A 338 -8.67 -24.09 8.36
C GLU A 338 -7.92 -22.99 9.11
N ALA A 339 -7.06 -22.23 8.43
CA ALA A 339 -6.33 -21.11 9.02
C ALA A 339 -7.22 -19.95 9.49
N GLN A 340 -8.51 -19.90 9.13
CA GLN A 340 -9.44 -18.90 9.66
C GLN A 340 -9.60 -19.02 11.19
N LEU A 341 -9.53 -20.24 11.72
CA LEU A 341 -9.65 -20.50 13.15
C LEU A 341 -8.41 -20.01 13.91
N THR A 342 -7.21 -20.14 13.32
CA THR A 342 -5.99 -19.66 13.96
C THR A 342 -5.86 -18.14 13.89
N LEU A 343 -6.34 -17.51 12.81
CA LEU A 343 -6.49 -16.06 12.73
C LEU A 343 -7.48 -15.53 13.78
N ALA A 344 -8.63 -16.20 13.95
CA ALA A 344 -9.59 -15.85 14.99
C ALA A 344 -9.01 -16.04 16.40
N HIS A 345 -8.29 -17.13 16.64
CA HIS A 345 -7.62 -17.40 17.92
C HIS A 345 -6.62 -16.30 18.26
N ALA A 346 -5.72 -15.94 17.33
CA ALA A 346 -4.78 -14.85 17.55
C ALA A 346 -5.50 -13.51 17.76
N THR A 347 -6.55 -13.24 17.01
CA THR A 347 -7.37 -12.03 17.16
C THR A 347 -7.96 -11.91 18.56
N ILE A 348 -8.57 -12.98 19.07
CA ILE A 348 -9.18 -13.02 20.42
C ILE A 348 -8.10 -12.79 21.49
N HIS A 349 -6.97 -13.49 21.39
CA HIS A 349 -5.86 -13.32 22.32
C HIS A 349 -5.36 -11.87 22.33
N LEU A 350 -5.09 -11.27 21.16
CA LEU A 350 -4.59 -9.91 21.06
C LEU A 350 -5.63 -8.86 21.50
N ALA A 351 -6.91 -9.08 21.20
CA ALA A 351 -7.98 -8.18 21.61
C ALA A 351 -8.16 -8.21 23.14
N THR A 352 -8.01 -9.36 23.78
CA THR A 352 -8.11 -9.50 25.24
C THR A 352 -6.80 -9.18 25.99
N ALA A 353 -5.66 -9.14 25.30
CA ALA A 353 -4.37 -8.85 25.91
C ALA A 353 -4.29 -7.42 26.50
N PRO A 354 -3.55 -7.23 27.62
CA PRO A 354 -3.30 -5.90 28.17
C PRO A 354 -2.55 -5.01 27.16
N LYS A 355 -3.03 -3.78 26.97
CA LYS A 355 -2.49 -2.86 25.95
C LYS A 355 -1.36 -1.98 26.46
N SER A 356 -0.28 -1.91 25.72
CA SER A 356 0.85 -1.01 25.95
C SER A 356 1.57 -0.67 24.65
N ASN A 357 1.77 0.63 24.41
CA ASN A 357 2.56 1.16 23.30
C ASN A 357 3.98 1.59 23.76
N SER A 358 4.42 1.14 24.94
CA SER A 358 5.69 1.51 25.56
C SER A 358 6.91 1.13 24.69
N VAL A 359 6.85 0.01 23.97
CA VAL A 359 7.90 -0.44 23.05
C VAL A 359 8.05 0.55 21.89
N THR A 360 6.93 0.86 21.23
CA THR A 360 6.85 1.79 20.09
C THR A 360 7.33 3.18 20.48
N THR A 361 6.83 3.70 21.61
CA THR A 361 7.18 5.04 22.09
C THR A 361 8.63 5.14 22.57
N ALA A 362 9.17 4.07 23.18
CA ALA A 362 10.59 4.01 23.57
C ALA A 362 11.51 4.04 22.35
N LEU A 363 11.20 3.25 21.31
CA LEU A 363 11.99 3.24 20.08
C LEU A 363 11.90 4.58 19.35
N ALA A 364 10.71 5.15 19.23
CA ALA A 364 10.50 6.46 18.60
C ALA A 364 11.35 7.55 19.29
N ALA A 365 11.31 7.62 20.63
CA ALA A 365 12.10 8.59 21.38
C ALA A 365 13.61 8.42 21.17
N ALA A 366 14.11 7.18 21.14
CA ALA A 366 15.52 6.90 20.87
C ALA A 366 15.93 7.30 19.44
N MET A 367 15.07 7.01 18.45
CA MET A 367 15.30 7.42 17.06
C MET A 367 15.30 8.94 16.90
N ASP A 368 14.43 9.64 17.60
CA ASP A 368 14.32 11.10 17.54
C ASP A 368 15.55 11.77 18.15
N ASP A 369 16.08 11.26 19.27
CA ASP A 369 17.33 11.76 19.85
C ASP A 369 18.53 11.55 18.90
N VAL A 370 18.60 10.40 18.21
CA VAL A 370 19.63 10.15 17.18
C VAL A 370 19.49 11.14 16.02
N ARG A 371 18.26 11.37 15.51
CA ARG A 371 17.99 12.33 14.43
C ARG A 371 18.29 13.77 14.85
N ALA A 372 18.09 14.10 16.12
CA ALA A 372 18.41 15.40 16.70
C ALA A 372 19.92 15.60 16.97
N GLY A 373 20.77 14.64 16.58
CA GLY A 373 22.22 14.73 16.71
C GLY A 373 22.79 14.26 18.04
N LYS A 374 21.99 13.66 18.93
CA LYS A 374 22.45 13.10 20.21
C LYS A 374 23.00 11.67 20.09
N ALA A 375 23.47 11.29 18.91
CA ALA A 375 24.05 9.96 18.70
C ALA A 375 25.29 9.72 19.56
N GLY A 376 26.08 10.79 19.80
CA GLY A 376 27.31 10.75 20.60
C GLY A 376 28.35 9.77 20.07
N LEU A 377 29.46 9.61 20.80
CA LEU A 377 30.41 8.52 20.55
C LEU A 377 30.10 7.36 21.49
N VAL A 378 30.28 6.13 21.00
CA VAL A 378 30.24 4.94 21.87
C VAL A 378 31.35 5.07 22.93
N PRO A 379 31.04 4.87 24.24
CA PRO A 379 32.05 4.90 25.29
C PRO A 379 33.24 3.97 24.98
N PRO A 380 34.51 4.39 25.21
CA PRO A 380 35.68 3.63 24.78
C PRO A 380 35.73 2.18 25.28
N HIS A 381 35.30 1.93 26.51
CA HIS A 381 35.24 0.58 27.11
C HIS A 381 34.18 -0.33 26.48
N LEU A 382 33.25 0.20 25.68
CA LEU A 382 32.25 -0.57 24.93
C LEU A 382 32.58 -0.74 23.44
N ARG A 383 33.63 -0.09 22.95
CA ARG A 383 34.07 -0.24 21.55
C ARG A 383 34.69 -1.61 21.32
N ASP A 384 34.66 -2.06 20.06
CA ASP A 384 35.27 -3.32 19.69
C ASP A 384 36.79 -3.33 19.98
N GLY A 385 37.22 -4.35 20.73
CA GLY A 385 38.60 -4.57 21.15
C GLY A 385 39.33 -5.67 20.37
N HIS A 386 38.66 -6.38 19.45
CA HIS A 386 39.18 -7.64 18.88
C HIS A 386 40.12 -7.45 17.69
N TYR A 387 40.35 -6.22 17.20
CA TYR A 387 41.20 -5.95 16.04
C TYR A 387 42.60 -5.43 16.42
N SER A 388 43.59 -5.67 15.55
CA SER A 388 44.96 -5.22 15.76
C SER A 388 45.04 -3.69 15.88
N GLY A 389 45.51 -3.19 17.03
CA GLY A 389 45.63 -1.76 17.32
C GLY A 389 44.52 -1.18 18.20
N ALA A 390 43.48 -1.96 18.53
CA ALA A 390 42.38 -1.50 19.39
C ALA A 390 42.87 -1.02 20.78
N ALA A 391 43.84 -1.72 21.38
CA ALA A 391 44.45 -1.32 22.65
C ALA A 391 45.17 0.03 22.55
N ALA A 392 45.88 0.32 21.45
CA ALA A 392 46.54 1.61 21.24
C ALA A 392 45.55 2.77 21.05
N LEU A 393 44.33 2.46 20.57
CA LEU A 393 43.22 3.41 20.39
C LEU A 393 42.34 3.56 21.65
N GLY A 394 42.68 2.88 22.76
CA GLY A 394 41.90 2.95 23.99
C GLY A 394 40.58 2.17 23.96
N HIS A 395 40.37 1.29 22.97
CA HIS A 395 39.13 0.53 22.83
C HIS A 395 39.10 -0.67 23.77
N ALA A 396 37.90 -1.01 24.26
CA ALA A 396 37.62 -2.11 25.21
C ALA A 396 38.43 -2.06 26.53
N GLN A 397 39.19 -1.00 26.77
CA GLN A 397 39.94 -0.83 28.01
C GLN A 397 38.97 -0.49 29.15
N GLY A 398 39.04 -1.25 30.25
CA GLY A 398 38.19 -1.04 31.41
C GLY A 398 36.75 -1.56 31.26
N TYR A 399 36.46 -2.34 30.21
CA TYR A 399 35.16 -3.02 30.07
C TYR A 399 34.91 -3.93 31.28
N GLN A 400 33.74 -3.78 31.90
CA GLN A 400 33.34 -4.67 32.98
C GLN A 400 32.39 -5.75 32.43
N TYR A 401 32.87 -6.98 32.42
CA TYR A 401 32.07 -8.11 31.96
C TYR A 401 31.00 -8.47 33.00
N SER A 402 29.73 -8.33 32.62
CA SER A 402 28.60 -8.38 33.58
C SER A 402 28.47 -9.73 34.30
N HIS A 403 28.86 -10.84 33.68
CA HIS A 403 28.82 -12.17 34.31
C HIS A 403 29.87 -12.39 35.40
N ASN A 404 30.88 -11.53 35.50
CA ASN A 404 31.84 -11.58 36.61
C ASN A 404 31.32 -10.88 37.86
N ASP A 405 30.25 -10.09 37.74
CA ASP A 405 29.57 -9.49 38.88
C ASP A 405 28.58 -10.51 39.48
N PRO A 406 28.52 -10.69 40.82
CA PRO A 406 27.60 -11.63 41.47
C PRO A 406 26.13 -11.43 41.12
N ASP A 407 25.72 -10.17 40.85
CA ASP A 407 24.34 -9.85 40.47
C ASP A 407 24.09 -10.06 38.96
N GLY A 408 25.12 -10.40 38.19
CA GLY A 408 25.06 -10.55 36.73
C GLY A 408 24.85 -9.23 35.99
N VAL A 409 24.98 -8.09 36.68
CA VAL A 409 24.71 -6.74 36.20
C VAL A 409 25.74 -5.81 36.84
N VAL A 410 26.41 -4.98 36.05
CA VAL A 410 27.53 -4.18 36.55
C VAL A 410 27.31 -2.68 36.36
N ALA A 411 27.80 -1.90 37.32
CA ALA A 411 27.81 -0.44 37.26
C ALA A 411 28.89 0.06 36.30
N GLN A 412 28.47 0.48 35.11
CA GLN A 412 29.31 1.18 34.12
C GLN A 412 28.42 2.05 33.22
N GLN A 413 29.03 3.02 32.52
CA GLN A 413 28.31 3.81 31.55
C GLN A 413 28.06 2.99 30.27
N TYR A 414 26.79 2.87 29.89
CA TYR A 414 26.37 2.26 28.63
C TYR A 414 26.00 3.27 27.53
N PRO A 415 25.26 4.35 27.80
CA PRO A 415 24.98 5.35 26.78
C PRO A 415 26.18 6.30 26.54
N PRO A 416 26.21 7.01 25.40
CA PRO A 416 27.07 8.18 25.21
C PRO A 416 26.85 9.25 26.29
N ASP A 417 27.81 10.15 26.45
CA ASP A 417 27.80 11.20 27.48
C ASP A 417 26.54 12.06 27.42
N GLU A 418 26.08 12.38 26.20
CA GLU A 418 24.90 13.20 25.92
C GLU A 418 23.58 12.52 26.35
N LEU A 419 23.59 11.21 26.55
CA LEU A 419 22.41 10.39 26.85
C LEU A 419 22.46 9.76 28.25
N VAL A 420 23.45 10.09 29.08
CA VAL A 420 23.51 9.62 30.47
C VAL A 420 22.28 10.11 31.24
N GLY A 421 21.53 9.16 31.81
CA GLY A 421 20.33 9.43 32.59
C GLY A 421 19.03 9.48 31.77
N VAL A 422 19.08 9.35 30.44
CA VAL A 422 17.89 9.27 29.60
C VAL A 422 17.19 7.91 29.77
N ASP A 423 15.87 7.95 29.92
CA ASP A 423 15.00 6.79 30.04
C ASP A 423 14.00 6.71 28.90
N TYR A 424 14.30 5.88 27.90
CA TYR A 424 13.41 5.62 26.76
C TYR A 424 12.27 4.67 27.13
N TYR A 425 12.59 3.49 27.67
CA TYR A 425 11.56 2.49 28.00
C TYR A 425 10.88 2.81 29.34
N ARG A 426 9.57 3.09 29.29
CA ARG A 426 8.74 3.41 30.45
C ARG A 426 7.61 2.38 30.53
N PRO A 427 7.78 1.29 31.30
CA PRO A 427 6.76 0.26 31.40
C PRO A 427 5.49 0.82 32.02
N THR A 428 4.34 0.36 31.54
CA THR A 428 3.04 0.69 32.12
C THR A 428 2.75 -0.19 33.33
N GLY A 429 1.67 0.09 34.06
CA GLY A 429 1.18 -0.77 35.15
C GLY A 429 0.33 -1.98 34.68
N ARG A 430 0.33 -2.29 33.38
CA ARG A 430 -0.57 -3.28 32.76
C ARG A 430 0.18 -4.56 32.42
N GLY A 431 -0.48 -5.71 32.63
CA GLY A 431 0.07 -7.02 32.26
C GLY A 431 1.47 -7.27 32.83
N GLY A 432 2.31 -7.92 32.03
CA GLY A 432 3.70 -8.25 32.38
C GLY A 432 4.56 -7.03 32.71
N GLU A 433 4.24 -5.84 32.17
CA GLU A 433 5.01 -4.63 32.46
C GLU A 433 4.95 -4.22 33.93
N ARG A 434 3.87 -4.57 34.63
CA ARG A 434 3.76 -4.32 36.08
C ARG A 434 4.87 -5.02 36.86
N GLU A 435 5.16 -6.27 36.53
CA GLU A 435 6.22 -7.03 37.17
C GLU A 435 7.60 -6.57 36.72
N MET A 436 7.74 -6.20 35.44
CA MET A 436 8.99 -5.72 34.89
C MET A 436 9.42 -4.36 35.43
N ALA A 437 8.47 -3.47 35.75
CA ALA A 437 8.76 -2.13 36.25
C ALA A 437 9.72 -2.16 37.46
N GLY A 438 9.39 -2.97 38.49
CA GLY A 438 10.22 -3.09 39.68
C GLY A 438 11.59 -3.76 39.43
N ARG A 439 11.70 -4.63 38.42
CA ARG A 439 13.01 -5.17 38.01
C ARG A 439 13.83 -4.12 37.28
N LEU A 440 13.23 -3.38 36.35
CA LEU A 440 13.89 -2.35 35.56
C LEU A 440 14.44 -1.23 36.43
N GLU A 441 13.69 -0.78 37.44
CA GLU A 441 14.16 0.22 38.40
C GLU A 441 15.40 -0.25 39.17
N ARG A 442 15.40 -1.49 39.67
CA ARG A 442 16.57 -2.09 40.33
C ARG A 442 17.77 -2.18 39.40
N LEU A 443 17.57 -2.62 38.15
CA LEU A 443 18.63 -2.66 37.14
C LEU A 443 19.21 -1.27 36.86
N ARG A 444 18.35 -0.26 36.68
CA ARG A 444 18.78 1.14 36.51
C ARG A 444 19.56 1.65 37.70
N ALA A 445 19.13 1.32 38.93
CA ALA A 445 19.82 1.72 40.15
C ALA A 445 21.23 1.10 40.25
N ILE A 446 21.40 -0.17 39.89
CA ILE A 446 22.71 -0.84 39.85
C ILE A 446 23.60 -0.20 38.78
N ILE A 447 23.11 -0.13 37.53
CA ILE A 447 23.89 0.34 36.37
C ILE A 447 24.32 1.80 36.52
N ARG A 448 23.47 2.65 37.11
CA ARG A 448 23.71 4.10 37.25
C ARG A 448 24.39 4.49 38.56
N ARG A 449 24.74 3.52 39.40
CA ARG A 449 25.40 3.79 40.68
C ARG A 449 26.73 4.50 40.40
N LYS A 450 26.85 5.75 40.82
CA LYS A 450 28.16 6.42 40.86
C LYS A 450 29.01 5.65 41.87
N ARG A 451 30.05 4.94 41.41
CA ARG A 451 31.06 4.43 42.33
C ARG A 451 31.66 5.64 43.06
N GLY A 452 31.61 5.62 44.39
CA GLY A 452 32.40 6.53 45.21
C GLY A 452 33.86 6.39 44.80
N ARG A 453 34.54 7.54 44.66
CA ARG A 453 35.98 7.61 44.39
C ARG A 453 36.77 6.91 45.48
#